data_AF-A0A0B2WIC8-F1
#
_entry.id   AF-A0A0B2WIC8-F1
#
_cell.length_a   1.000
_cell.length_b   1.000
_cell.length_c   1.000
_cell.angle_alpha   90.00
_cell.angle_beta   90.00
_cell.angle_gamma   90.00
#
_symmetry.space_group_name_H-M   'P 1'
#
loop_
_entity.id
_entity.type
_entity.pdbx_description
1 polymer ?
#
loop_
_entity_poly.entity_id
_entity_poly.type
_entity_poly.pdbx_seq_one_letter_code
_entity_poly.pdbx_strand_id
1 'polypeptide(L)'
;MSRNIATFAFVMSLGIVLGMVPSQYFIYHPFFILRFPPQIWRLATSFFITGSGLGLVFDTYFLYSYLSQMEVGNPRFPRKEDLIWYLVFVCGVILVANHLVGFGFMMFLPALILALSYTVTQDQRGAKVSYMFVTMPAQMMPYAMLAINLLFPGGVENMILQFHGLFAGHLFDFLSRTWPQYGGGRNLIATPAIFSRIVQSTEALFQRGIGGPARPAGRTLGRGTGAHTSSGGPLPDSWRTRGPGQRLG
;
A
#
# COMPACT_ATOMS: atom_id res chain seq x y z
N MET A 1 -1.03 -7.57 -2.02
CA MET A 1 -0.78 -6.90 -0.73
C MET A 1 -2.09 -6.55 -0.04
N SER A 2 -3.03 -5.97 -0.79
CA SER A 2 -4.41 -5.63 -0.38
C SER A 2 -5.11 -6.71 0.43
N ARG A 3 -5.10 -7.96 -0.06
CA ARG A 3 -5.72 -9.09 0.63
C ARG A 3 -5.16 -9.29 2.04
N ASN A 4 -3.84 -9.31 2.21
CA ASN A 4 -3.21 -9.57 3.51
C ASN A 4 -3.53 -8.46 4.52
N ILE A 5 -3.53 -7.19 4.06
CA ILE A 5 -3.86 -6.03 4.89
C ILE A 5 -5.32 -6.07 5.33
N ALA A 6 -6.24 -6.36 4.40
CA ALA A 6 -7.65 -6.47 4.70
C ALA A 6 -7.97 -7.67 5.61
N THR A 7 -7.36 -8.84 5.36
CA THR A 7 -7.51 -10.01 6.24
C THR A 7 -6.98 -9.71 7.64
N PHE A 8 -5.84 -9.04 7.76
CA PHE A 8 -5.32 -8.62 9.06
C PHE A 8 -6.27 -7.65 9.78
N ALA A 9 -6.76 -6.62 9.08
CA ALA A 9 -7.76 -5.68 9.62
C ALA A 9 -9.01 -6.40 10.13
N PHE A 10 -9.53 -7.33 9.32
CA PHE A 10 -10.72 -8.11 9.64
C PHE A 10 -10.51 -9.01 10.85
N VAL A 11 -9.44 -9.80 10.87
CA VAL A 11 -9.16 -10.74 11.97
C VAL A 11 -8.91 -9.99 13.28
N MET A 12 -8.15 -8.88 13.23
CA MET A 12 -7.91 -8.03 14.38
C MET A 12 -9.21 -7.44 14.93
N SER A 13 -10.02 -6.85 14.06
CA SER A 13 -11.31 -6.28 14.42
C SER A 13 -12.28 -7.32 14.96
N LEU A 14 -12.33 -8.50 14.33
CA LEU A 14 -13.19 -9.60 14.75
C LEU A 14 -12.79 -10.12 16.14
N GLY A 15 -11.50 -10.29 16.40
CA GLY A 15 -11.01 -10.72 17.73
C GLY A 15 -11.37 -9.73 18.84
N ILE A 16 -11.41 -8.44 18.53
CA ILE A 16 -11.85 -7.39 19.48
C ILE A 16 -13.36 -7.44 19.69
N VAL A 17 -14.15 -7.53 18.61
CA VAL A 17 -15.63 -7.57 18.68
C VAL A 17 -16.14 -8.82 19.40
N LEU A 18 -15.47 -9.96 19.21
CA LEU A 18 -15.79 -11.21 19.91
C LEU A 18 -15.32 -11.21 21.39
N GLY A 19 -14.63 -10.17 21.84
CA GLY A 19 -14.10 -10.08 23.20
C GLY A 19 -12.91 -11.01 23.48
N MET A 20 -12.32 -11.62 22.45
CA MET A 20 -11.14 -12.49 22.60
C MET A 20 -9.91 -11.69 23.00
N VAL A 21 -9.81 -10.44 22.54
CA VAL A 21 -8.67 -9.57 22.83
C VAL A 21 -9.13 -8.16 23.25
N PRO A 22 -8.56 -7.60 24.33
CA PRO A 22 -8.91 -6.26 24.79
C PRO A 22 -8.49 -5.15 23.79
N SER A 23 -9.46 -4.32 23.38
CA SER A 23 -9.26 -3.20 22.44
C SER A 23 -8.26 -2.15 22.94
N GLN A 24 -8.18 -1.97 24.26
CA GLN A 24 -7.32 -1.00 24.95
C GLN A 24 -5.83 -1.12 24.62
N TYR A 25 -5.34 -2.26 24.12
CA TYR A 25 -3.93 -2.42 23.73
C TYR A 25 -3.59 -1.95 22.32
N PHE A 26 -4.62 -1.77 21.47
CA PHE A 26 -4.45 -1.48 20.05
C PHE A 26 -4.94 -0.08 19.65
N ILE A 27 -5.82 0.50 20.45
CA ILE A 27 -6.33 1.85 20.27
C ILE A 27 -5.19 2.89 20.35
N TYR A 28 -5.30 3.96 19.58
CA TYR A 28 -4.37 5.08 19.67
C TYR A 28 -4.57 5.88 20.96
N HIS A 29 -3.48 6.10 21.68
CA HIS A 29 -3.49 6.98 22.84
C HIS A 29 -2.11 7.62 23.02
N PRO A 30 -1.98 8.96 22.94
CA PRO A 30 -0.68 9.64 22.82
C PRO A 30 0.23 9.39 24.03
N PHE A 31 -0.35 9.35 25.25
CA PHE A 31 0.40 9.10 26.48
C PHE A 31 1.18 7.78 26.50
N PHE A 32 0.65 6.71 25.88
CA PHE A 32 1.29 5.39 25.91
C PHE A 32 2.41 5.23 24.87
N ILE A 33 2.55 6.18 23.95
CA ILE A 33 3.57 6.13 22.89
C ILE A 33 4.96 6.39 23.49
N LEU A 34 5.06 7.37 24.38
CA LEU A 34 6.31 7.80 25.02
C LEU A 34 6.52 7.22 26.42
N ARG A 35 5.52 6.51 26.96
CA ARG A 35 5.64 5.80 28.25
C ARG A 35 6.62 4.64 28.10
N PHE A 36 7.45 4.38 29.10
CA PHE A 36 8.33 3.21 29.10
C PHE A 36 7.59 1.97 29.66
N PRO A 37 7.57 0.82 28.95
CA PRO A 37 8.08 0.57 27.60
C PRO A 37 7.18 1.20 26.49
N PRO A 38 7.78 1.74 25.41
CA PRO A 38 7.06 2.50 24.39
C PRO A 38 6.14 1.63 23.54
N GLN A 39 4.85 2.00 23.45
CA GLN A 39 3.83 1.22 22.75
C GLN A 39 3.61 1.72 21.32
N ILE A 40 4.68 1.68 20.50
CA ILE A 40 4.73 2.30 19.15
C ILE A 40 3.78 1.62 18.16
N TRP A 41 3.46 0.33 18.37
CA TRP A 41 2.54 -0.41 17.50
C TRP A 41 1.15 0.24 17.41
N ARG A 42 0.73 1.00 18.44
CA ARG A 42 -0.54 1.73 18.48
C ARG A 42 -0.72 2.70 17.32
N LEU A 43 0.38 3.21 16.76
CA LEU A 43 0.35 4.09 15.59
C LEU A 43 -0.19 3.38 14.35
N ALA A 44 0.09 2.07 14.22
CA ALA A 44 -0.36 1.27 13.10
C ALA A 44 -1.69 0.57 13.41
N THR A 45 -1.81 -0.05 14.59
CA THR A 45 -2.96 -0.89 14.95
C THR A 45 -4.28 -0.12 14.99
N SER A 46 -4.25 1.18 15.31
CA SER A 46 -5.43 2.05 15.31
C SER A 46 -6.12 2.21 13.94
N PHE A 47 -5.41 1.92 12.85
CA PHE A 47 -5.95 1.93 11.48
C PHE A 47 -6.54 0.59 11.06
N PHE A 48 -6.41 -0.46 11.88
CA PHE A 48 -6.89 -1.80 11.59
C PHE A 48 -8.11 -2.21 12.43
N ILE A 49 -8.63 -1.28 13.25
CA ILE A 49 -9.77 -1.49 14.13
C ILE A 49 -10.97 -0.74 13.55
N THR A 50 -12.08 -1.46 13.39
CA THR A 50 -13.40 -0.97 12.95
C THR A 50 -14.42 -0.97 14.10
N GLY A 51 -15.57 -0.34 13.87
CA GLY A 51 -16.74 -0.44 14.74
C GLY A 51 -17.41 -1.81 14.68
N SER A 52 -18.20 -2.13 15.71
CA SER A 52 -18.95 -3.39 15.80
C SER A 52 -20.11 -3.48 14.79
N GLY A 53 -20.59 -4.70 14.52
CA GLY A 53 -21.77 -4.94 13.70
C GLY A 53 -21.48 -4.82 12.19
N LEU A 54 -22.32 -4.07 11.47
CA LEU A 54 -22.19 -3.89 10.02
C LEU A 54 -20.94 -3.09 9.61
N GLY A 55 -20.44 -2.20 10.49
CA GLY A 55 -19.21 -1.44 10.26
C GLY A 55 -18.02 -2.35 9.96
N LEU A 56 -17.92 -3.47 10.68
CA LEU A 56 -16.84 -4.45 10.48
C LEU A 56 -16.81 -5.02 9.07
N VAL A 57 -17.97 -5.37 8.51
CA VAL A 57 -18.05 -5.92 7.16
C VAL A 57 -17.79 -4.84 6.12
N PHE A 58 -18.47 -3.70 6.24
CA PHE A 58 -18.36 -2.62 5.26
C PHE A 58 -16.98 -1.98 5.24
N ASP A 59 -16.40 -1.65 6.40
CA ASP A 59 -15.08 -1.03 6.47
C ASP A 59 -14.00 -1.96 5.93
N THR A 60 -14.06 -3.25 6.27
CA THR A 60 -13.12 -4.25 5.72
C THR A 60 -13.27 -4.37 4.20
N TYR A 61 -14.51 -4.42 3.71
CA TYR A 61 -14.79 -4.50 2.28
C TYR A 61 -14.27 -3.27 1.54
N PHE A 62 -14.56 -2.06 2.03
CA PHE A 62 -14.09 -0.82 1.41
C PHE A 62 -12.58 -0.70 1.48
N LEU A 63 -11.97 -1.04 2.61
CA LEU A 63 -10.51 -1.10 2.75
C LEU A 63 -9.91 -2.02 1.69
N TYR A 64 -10.40 -3.27 1.58
CA TYR A 64 -9.92 -4.21 0.57
C TYR A 64 -10.12 -3.69 -0.86
N SER A 65 -11.31 -3.20 -1.17
CA SER A 65 -11.69 -2.75 -2.51
C SER A 65 -10.81 -1.59 -2.99
N TYR A 66 -10.66 -0.54 -2.18
CA TYR A 66 -9.83 0.60 -2.56
C TYR A 66 -8.34 0.26 -2.59
N LEU A 67 -7.85 -0.54 -1.63
CA LEU A 67 -6.44 -0.95 -1.65
C LEU A 67 -6.12 -1.83 -2.85
N SER A 68 -7.03 -2.72 -3.25
CA SER A 68 -6.89 -3.55 -4.45
C SER A 68 -6.91 -2.72 -5.72
N GLN A 69 -7.77 -1.71 -5.81
CA GLN A 69 -7.81 -0.79 -6.96
C GLN A 69 -6.52 0.02 -7.07
N MET A 70 -5.91 0.43 -5.97
CA MET A 70 -4.61 1.11 -6.02
C MET A 70 -3.46 0.16 -6.38
N GLU A 71 -3.48 -1.08 -5.91
CA GLU A 71 -2.41 -2.05 -6.19
C GLU A 71 -2.40 -2.53 -7.64
N VAL A 72 -3.58 -2.72 -8.25
CA VAL A 72 -3.71 -3.32 -9.59
C VAL A 72 -4.11 -2.29 -10.66
N GLY A 73 -4.91 -1.29 -10.30
CA GLY A 73 -5.61 -0.43 -11.26
C GLY A 73 -5.12 1.01 -11.32
N ASN A 74 -4.21 1.45 -10.43
CA ASN A 74 -3.81 2.85 -10.39
C ASN A 74 -2.41 3.06 -10.99
N PRO A 75 -2.29 3.76 -12.14
CA PRO A 75 -1.00 4.06 -12.76
C PRO A 75 -0.11 4.97 -11.89
N ARG A 76 -0.67 5.62 -10.86
CA ARG A 76 0.06 6.45 -9.89
C ARG A 76 1.03 5.66 -9.03
N PHE A 77 0.70 4.41 -8.72
CA PHE A 77 1.48 3.57 -7.81
C PHE A 77 1.97 2.32 -8.55
N PRO A 78 2.88 2.46 -9.53
CA PRO A 78 3.35 1.32 -10.32
C PRO A 78 4.17 0.34 -9.48
N ARG A 79 4.77 0.80 -8.39
CA ARG A 79 5.56 -0.01 -7.46
C ARG A 79 4.83 -0.14 -6.13
N LYS A 80 4.94 -1.32 -5.52
CA LYS A 80 4.40 -1.58 -4.17
C LYS A 80 4.97 -0.63 -3.12
N GLU A 81 6.23 -0.23 -3.29
CA GLU A 81 6.96 0.69 -2.43
C GLU A 81 6.27 2.06 -2.35
N ASP A 82 5.80 2.57 -3.49
CA ASP A 82 5.13 3.86 -3.59
C ASP A 82 3.77 3.83 -2.89
N LEU A 83 3.05 2.70 -2.99
CA LEU A 83 1.80 2.47 -2.28
C LEU A 83 2.02 2.40 -0.76
N ILE A 84 3.05 1.68 -0.30
CA ILE A 84 3.39 1.60 1.13
C ILE A 84 3.75 3.00 1.66
N TRP A 85 4.56 3.75 0.91
CA TRP A 85 4.93 5.11 1.28
C TRP A 85 3.71 6.04 1.36
N TYR A 86 2.80 5.95 0.39
CA TYR A 86 1.53 6.66 0.43
C TYR A 86 0.72 6.33 1.69
N LEU A 87 0.58 5.05 2.05
CA LEU A 87 -0.12 4.65 3.27
C LEU A 87 0.53 5.22 4.53
N VAL A 88 1.86 5.15 4.64
CA VAL A 88 2.61 5.71 5.77
C VAL A 88 2.40 7.22 5.87
N PHE A 89 2.47 7.93 4.74
CA PHE A 89 2.24 9.37 4.70
C PHE A 89 0.82 9.73 5.14
N VAL A 90 -0.20 9.09 4.56
CA VAL A 90 -1.61 9.37 4.88
C VAL A 90 -1.92 9.05 6.34
N CYS A 91 -1.50 7.89 6.84
CA CYS A 91 -1.67 7.56 8.24
C CYS A 91 -0.95 8.57 9.16
N GLY A 92 0.26 8.98 8.80
CA GLY A 92 1.01 10.01 9.54
C GLY A 92 0.29 11.35 9.59
N VAL A 93 -0.24 11.83 8.45
CA VAL A 93 -0.99 13.09 8.39
C VAL A 93 -2.29 13.00 9.20
N ILE A 94 -3.01 11.88 9.15
CA ILE A 94 -4.23 11.69 9.95
C ILE A 94 -3.91 11.78 11.45
N LEU A 95 -2.82 11.13 11.90
CA LEU A 95 -2.39 11.17 13.31
C LEU A 95 -1.99 12.58 13.74
N VAL A 96 -1.20 13.29 12.92
CA VAL A 96 -0.79 14.67 13.20
C VAL A 96 -2.01 15.58 13.23
N ALA A 97 -2.92 15.47 12.26
CA ALA A 97 -4.15 16.27 12.23
C ALA A 97 -5.01 16.01 13.48
N ASN A 98 -5.19 14.75 13.89
CA ASN A 98 -5.94 14.42 15.11
C ASN A 98 -5.27 15.01 16.37
N HIS A 99 -3.93 14.99 16.43
CA HIS A 99 -3.19 15.56 17.55
C HIS A 99 -3.31 17.09 17.61
N LEU A 100 -3.23 17.77 16.45
CA LEU A 100 -3.30 19.23 16.36
C LEU A 100 -4.70 19.76 16.65
N VAL A 101 -5.74 19.08 16.16
CA VAL A 101 -7.12 19.54 16.34
C VAL A 101 -7.68 19.15 17.72
N GLY A 102 -7.15 18.09 18.34
CA GLY A 102 -7.49 17.74 19.72
C GLY A 102 -8.84 17.04 19.91
N PHE A 103 -9.45 16.50 18.85
CA PHE A 103 -10.71 15.75 18.94
C PHE A 103 -10.58 14.42 19.71
N GLY A 104 -9.36 13.91 19.89
CA GLY A 104 -9.12 12.73 20.71
C GLY A 104 -9.58 11.41 20.07
N PHE A 105 -9.65 11.35 18.73
CA PHE A 105 -9.99 10.10 18.05
C PHE A 105 -8.95 9.02 18.34
N MET A 106 -9.46 7.80 18.43
CA MET A 106 -8.76 6.62 18.95
C MET A 106 -8.62 5.49 17.89
N MET A 107 -9.50 5.52 16.89
CA MET A 107 -9.55 4.58 15.77
C MET A 107 -9.66 5.41 14.48
N PHE A 108 -8.89 5.03 13.46
CA PHE A 108 -8.73 5.87 12.26
C PHE A 108 -9.03 5.14 10.95
N LEU A 109 -9.56 3.91 11.02
CA LEU A 109 -9.88 3.15 9.82
C LEU A 109 -10.86 3.88 8.87
N PRO A 110 -11.95 4.52 9.35
CA PRO A 110 -12.84 5.28 8.47
C PRO A 110 -12.14 6.43 7.75
N ALA A 111 -11.24 7.14 8.45
CA ALA A 111 -10.43 8.21 7.85
C ALA A 111 -9.51 7.67 6.76
N LEU A 112 -8.84 6.54 7.02
CA LEU A 112 -7.99 5.89 6.03
C LEU A 112 -8.81 5.47 4.80
N ILE A 113 -9.95 4.81 4.99
CA ILE A 113 -10.82 4.38 3.89
C ILE A 113 -11.22 5.57 3.02
N LEU A 114 -11.61 6.69 3.63
CA LEU A 114 -11.96 7.88 2.87
C LEU A 114 -10.77 8.45 2.08
N ALA A 115 -9.58 8.49 2.68
CA ALA A 115 -8.37 8.93 1.99
C ALA A 115 -8.08 8.04 0.76
N LEU A 116 -8.19 6.72 0.91
CA LEU A 116 -8.04 5.76 -0.19
C LEU A 116 -9.10 5.98 -1.29
N SER A 117 -10.36 6.13 -0.89
CA SER A 117 -11.48 6.41 -1.79
C SER A 117 -11.23 7.68 -2.60
N TYR A 118 -10.81 8.76 -1.94
CA TYR A 118 -10.44 10.01 -2.61
C TYR A 118 -9.36 9.77 -3.66
N THR A 119 -8.22 9.19 -3.30
CA THR A 119 -7.10 9.00 -4.23
C THR A 119 -7.44 8.09 -5.41
N VAL A 120 -8.22 7.03 -5.19
CA VAL A 120 -8.66 6.14 -6.28
C VAL A 120 -9.60 6.85 -7.24
N THR A 121 -10.60 7.56 -6.70
CA THR A 121 -11.70 8.07 -7.51
C THR A 121 -11.41 9.40 -8.21
N GLN A 122 -10.48 10.21 -7.68
CA GLN A 122 -10.05 11.45 -8.34
C GLN A 122 -9.44 11.21 -9.73
N ASP A 123 -8.78 10.07 -9.92
CA ASP A 123 -8.13 9.70 -11.19
C ASP A 123 -9.12 9.11 -12.21
N GLN A 124 -10.31 8.71 -11.78
CA GLN A 124 -11.32 8.04 -12.61
C GLN A 124 -12.33 9.03 -13.22
N ARG A 125 -11.83 10.04 -13.95
CA ARG A 125 -12.71 11.06 -14.54
C ARG A 125 -13.66 10.47 -15.58
N GLY A 126 -14.97 10.73 -15.40
CA GLY A 126 -16.02 10.24 -16.30
C GLY A 126 -16.50 8.82 -16.01
N ALA A 127 -15.85 8.11 -15.08
CA ALA A 127 -16.34 6.83 -14.61
C ALA A 127 -17.52 7.00 -13.63
N LYS A 128 -18.41 6.01 -13.62
CA LYS A 128 -19.50 5.92 -12.64
C LYS A 128 -19.21 4.76 -11.69
N VAL A 129 -19.43 4.99 -10.40
CA VAL A 129 -19.27 3.99 -9.34
C VAL A 129 -20.59 3.85 -8.58
N SER A 130 -20.89 2.63 -8.15
CA SER A 130 -22.02 2.39 -7.26
C SER A 130 -21.53 2.37 -5.82
N TYR A 131 -22.07 3.25 -4.98
CA TYR A 131 -21.91 3.17 -3.54
C TYR A 131 -23.18 2.58 -2.95
N MET A 132 -23.06 1.39 -2.37
CA MET A 132 -24.20 0.59 -1.92
C MET A 132 -25.19 0.36 -3.08
N PHE A 133 -26.24 1.17 -3.19
CA PHE A 133 -27.29 1.06 -4.21
C PHE A 133 -27.41 2.32 -5.09
N VAL A 134 -26.56 3.33 -4.88
CA VAL A 134 -26.64 4.61 -5.60
C VAL A 134 -25.46 4.74 -6.57
N THR A 135 -25.77 4.87 -7.85
CA THR A 135 -24.76 5.13 -8.89
C THR A 135 -24.49 6.62 -9.01
N MET A 136 -23.23 7.01 -8.92
CA MET A 136 -22.79 8.40 -8.99
C MET A 136 -21.45 8.52 -9.73
N PRO A 137 -21.06 9.74 -10.17
CA PRO A 137 -19.72 9.96 -10.71
C PRO A 137 -18.65 9.59 -9.69
N ALA A 138 -17.58 8.92 -10.12
CA ALA A 138 -16.50 8.45 -9.25
C ALA A 138 -15.99 9.55 -8.32
N GLN A 139 -15.77 10.77 -8.82
CA GLN A 139 -15.20 11.86 -8.05
C GLN A 139 -16.09 12.35 -6.91
N MET A 140 -17.40 12.05 -6.96
CA MET A 140 -18.35 12.40 -5.89
C MET A 140 -18.35 11.39 -4.74
N MET A 141 -17.72 10.24 -4.94
CA MET A 141 -17.69 9.13 -3.98
C MET A 141 -17.24 9.53 -2.56
N PRO A 142 -16.08 10.18 -2.34
CA PRO A 142 -15.66 10.54 -0.98
C PRO A 142 -16.65 11.52 -0.32
N TYR A 143 -17.28 12.41 -1.09
CA TYR A 143 -18.28 13.34 -0.54
C TYR A 143 -19.60 12.63 -0.19
N ALA A 144 -20.00 11.64 -0.99
CA ALA A 144 -21.16 10.80 -0.68
C ALA A 144 -20.93 9.94 0.57
N MET A 145 -19.72 9.40 0.75
CA MET A 145 -19.35 8.67 1.97
C MET A 145 -19.49 9.57 3.20
N LEU A 146 -18.96 10.81 3.14
CA LEU A 146 -19.14 11.80 4.21
C LEU A 146 -20.61 12.06 4.54
N ALA A 147 -21.44 12.33 3.52
CA ALA A 147 -22.85 12.62 3.70
C ALA A 147 -23.64 11.45 4.30
N ILE A 148 -23.32 10.21 3.90
CA ILE A 148 -24.01 9.01 4.36
C ILE A 148 -23.73 8.72 5.84
N ASN A 149 -22.58 9.12 6.40
CA ASN A 149 -22.34 8.96 7.84
C ASN A 149 -23.41 9.66 8.68
N LEU A 150 -23.94 10.79 8.22
CA LEU A 150 -24.95 11.56 8.95
C LEU A 150 -26.27 10.79 9.14
N LEU A 151 -26.47 9.69 8.40
CA LEU A 151 -27.63 8.82 8.53
C LEU A 151 -27.47 7.78 9.66
N PHE A 152 -26.27 7.61 10.22
CA PHE A 152 -25.97 6.62 11.25
C PHE A 152 -25.71 7.27 12.62
N PRO A 153 -25.92 6.54 13.73
CA PRO A 153 -25.54 7.01 15.07
C PRO A 153 -24.05 7.37 15.15
N GLY A 154 -23.73 8.52 15.76
CA GLY A 154 -22.35 9.04 15.79
C GLY A 154 -21.88 9.60 14.43
N GLY A 155 -22.79 9.85 13.51
CA GLY A 155 -22.49 10.28 12.14
C GLY A 155 -21.65 11.54 12.02
N VAL A 156 -21.92 12.54 12.86
CA VAL A 156 -21.16 13.81 12.87
C VAL A 156 -19.70 13.58 13.27
N GLU A 157 -19.47 12.79 14.32
CA GLU A 157 -18.10 12.45 14.77
C GLU A 157 -17.35 11.66 13.69
N ASN A 158 -18.00 10.66 13.10
CA ASN A 158 -17.43 9.88 11.99
C ASN A 158 -17.14 10.73 10.75
N MET A 159 -18.01 11.71 10.46
CA MET A 159 -17.80 12.66 9.37
C MET A 159 -16.57 13.53 9.64
N ILE A 160 -16.40 14.06 10.86
CA ILE A 160 -15.23 14.85 11.26
C ILE A 160 -13.95 14.01 11.17
N LEU A 161 -13.99 12.76 11.64
CA LEU A 161 -12.87 11.81 11.50
C LEU A 161 -12.54 11.58 10.02
N GLN A 162 -13.55 11.35 9.19
CA GLN A 162 -13.37 11.15 7.76
C GLN A 162 -12.81 12.39 7.05
N PHE A 163 -13.14 13.60 7.49
CA PHE A 163 -12.51 14.82 6.99
C PHE A 163 -10.99 14.83 7.20
N HIS A 164 -10.46 14.25 8.28
CA HIS A 164 -9.01 14.12 8.46
C HIS A 164 -8.40 13.22 7.37
N GLY A 165 -9.12 12.16 7.00
CA GLY A 165 -8.78 11.30 5.88
C GLY A 165 -8.79 12.02 4.54
N LEU A 166 -9.86 12.79 4.27
CA LEU A 166 -9.97 13.60 3.05
C LEU A 166 -8.81 14.59 2.94
N PHE A 167 -8.53 15.29 4.03
CA PHE A 167 -7.42 16.23 4.13
C PHE A 167 -6.09 15.55 3.85
N ALA A 168 -5.83 14.38 4.45
CA ALA A 168 -4.59 13.63 4.24
C ALA A 168 -4.43 13.18 2.78
N GLY A 169 -5.48 12.64 2.16
CA GLY A 169 -5.47 12.26 0.74
C GLY A 169 -5.26 13.45 -0.18
N HIS A 170 -5.93 14.58 0.11
CA HIS A 170 -5.77 15.83 -0.65
C HIS A 170 -4.38 16.43 -0.50
N LEU A 171 -3.81 16.44 0.71
CA LEU A 171 -2.46 16.94 0.97
C LEU A 171 -1.41 16.12 0.21
N PHE A 172 -1.55 14.79 0.20
CA PHE A 172 -0.68 13.93 -0.61
C PHE A 172 -0.79 14.29 -2.10
N ASP A 173 -2.00 14.47 -2.62
CA ASP A 173 -2.21 14.82 -4.02
C ASP A 173 -1.61 16.18 -4.38
N PHE A 174 -1.83 17.18 -3.52
CA PHE A 174 -1.28 18.51 -3.67
C PHE A 174 0.26 18.48 -3.73
N LEU A 175 0.92 17.80 -2.78
CA LEU A 175 2.38 17.79 -2.68
C LEU A 175 3.06 16.97 -3.79
N SER A 176 2.40 15.94 -4.30
CA SER A 176 2.97 15.08 -5.35
C SER A 176 2.63 15.49 -6.77
N ARG A 177 1.51 16.19 -7.01
CA ARG A 177 1.07 16.58 -8.35
C ARG A 177 0.90 18.08 -8.51
N THR A 178 0.04 18.71 -7.72
CA THR A 178 -0.32 20.13 -7.91
C THR A 178 0.88 21.04 -7.72
N TRP A 179 1.66 20.83 -6.66
CA TRP A 179 2.85 21.63 -6.37
C TRP A 179 3.93 21.52 -7.46
N PRO A 180 4.33 20.31 -7.92
CA PRO A 180 5.27 20.21 -9.04
C PRO A 180 4.75 20.81 -10.35
N GLN A 181 3.46 20.66 -10.66
CA GLN A 181 2.89 21.10 -11.94
C GLN A 181 2.74 22.62 -12.04
N TYR A 182 2.34 23.28 -10.95
CA TYR A 182 2.03 24.72 -10.96
C TYR A 182 3.05 25.57 -10.18
N GLY A 183 3.74 24.99 -9.20
CA GLY A 183 4.72 25.67 -8.34
C GLY A 183 6.18 25.58 -8.84
N GLY A 184 6.42 24.97 -10.00
CA GLY A 184 7.77 24.88 -10.61
C GLY A 184 8.75 23.95 -9.87
N GLY A 185 8.25 23.07 -9.00
CA GLY A 185 9.07 22.23 -8.10
C GLY A 185 9.22 20.76 -8.54
N ARG A 186 10.05 20.03 -7.79
CA ARG A 186 10.12 18.55 -7.85
C ARG A 186 9.07 17.94 -6.92
N ASN A 187 8.70 16.68 -7.14
CA ASN A 187 7.83 15.94 -6.21
C ASN A 187 8.44 15.95 -4.79
N LEU A 188 7.77 16.62 -3.85
CA LEU A 188 8.26 16.82 -2.48
C LEU A 188 8.18 15.55 -1.63
N ILE A 189 7.35 14.60 -2.03
CA ILE A 189 7.09 13.35 -1.31
C ILE A 189 7.54 12.14 -2.11
N ALA A 190 8.63 12.28 -2.87
CA ALA A 190 9.23 11.16 -3.59
C ALA A 190 9.55 10.00 -2.63
N THR A 191 9.23 8.78 -3.06
CA THR A 191 9.43 7.57 -2.26
C THR A 191 10.89 7.44 -1.83
N PRO A 192 11.19 7.42 -0.52
CA PRO A 192 12.55 7.30 -0.05
C PRO A 192 13.17 5.95 -0.47
N ALA A 193 14.43 5.94 -0.89
CA ALA A 193 15.13 4.72 -1.31
C ALA A 193 15.20 3.63 -0.23
N ILE A 194 15.01 4.00 1.05
CA ILE A 194 14.93 3.06 2.18
C ILE A 194 13.73 2.12 2.01
N PHE A 195 12.57 2.63 1.57
CA PHE A 195 11.38 1.80 1.35
C PHE A 195 11.63 0.76 0.26
N SER A 196 12.29 1.15 -0.83
CA SER A 196 12.71 0.22 -1.88
C SER A 196 13.58 -0.92 -1.35
N ARG A 197 14.58 -0.58 -0.51
CA ARG A 197 15.47 -1.58 0.10
C ARG A 197 14.71 -2.52 1.04
N ILE A 198 13.82 -2.00 1.87
CA ILE A 198 13.03 -2.80 2.82
C ILE A 198 12.12 -3.77 2.06
N VAL A 199 11.37 -3.28 1.06
CA VAL A 199 10.46 -4.12 0.28
C VAL A 199 11.23 -5.23 -0.44
N GLN A 200 12.31 -4.89 -1.13
CA GLN A 200 13.15 -5.87 -1.83
C GLN A 200 13.74 -6.91 -0.86
N SER A 201 14.22 -6.49 0.30
CA SER A 201 14.77 -7.40 1.32
C SER A 201 13.69 -8.33 1.91
N THR A 202 12.48 -7.81 2.13
CA THR A 202 11.35 -8.58 2.67
C THR A 202 10.86 -9.60 1.65
N GLU A 203 10.75 -9.21 0.38
CA GLU A 203 10.39 -10.13 -0.71
C GLU A 203 11.45 -11.23 -0.87
N ALA A 204 12.74 -10.89 -0.80
CA ALA A 204 13.82 -11.87 -0.85
C ALA A 204 13.81 -12.84 0.35
N LEU A 205 13.50 -12.35 1.56
CA LEU A 205 13.33 -13.18 2.76
C LEU A 205 12.13 -14.12 2.62
N PHE A 206 10.99 -13.63 2.15
CA PHE A 206 9.81 -14.44 1.94
C PHE A 206 10.04 -15.53 0.88
N GLN A 207 10.72 -15.19 -0.22
CA GLN A 207 11.12 -16.16 -1.24
C GLN A 207 12.09 -17.22 -0.70
N ARG A 208 13.01 -16.85 0.21
CA ARG A 208 13.91 -17.80 0.88
C ARG A 208 13.25 -18.62 1.98
N GLY A 209 12.21 -18.11 2.62
CA GLY A 209 11.47 -18.79 3.68
C GLY A 209 10.43 -19.79 3.18
N ILE A 210 9.91 -19.60 1.97
CA ILE A 210 8.90 -20.48 1.34
C ILE A 210 9.52 -21.35 0.23
N GLY A 211 10.68 -20.98 -0.31
CA GLY A 211 11.42 -21.76 -1.29
C GLY A 211 12.61 -22.48 -0.64
N GLY A 212 12.64 -23.82 -0.74
CA GLY A 212 13.84 -24.62 -0.51
C GLY A 212 15.06 -24.15 -1.32
N PRO A 213 16.24 -24.77 -1.10
CA PRO A 213 17.55 -24.15 -1.27
C PRO A 213 17.69 -23.39 -2.59
N ALA A 214 18.18 -22.16 -2.46
CA ALA A 214 18.43 -21.23 -3.55
C ALA A 214 19.18 -21.94 -4.69
N ARG A 215 18.48 -22.17 -5.80
CA ARG A 215 19.15 -22.54 -7.04
C ARG A 215 19.98 -21.32 -7.47
N PRO A 216 21.29 -21.50 -7.72
CA PRO A 216 22.12 -20.38 -8.15
C PRO A 216 21.54 -19.82 -9.44
N ALA A 217 21.44 -18.49 -9.50
CA ALA A 217 20.96 -17.77 -10.66
C ALA A 217 21.82 -18.15 -11.87
N GLY A 218 21.27 -19.04 -12.71
CA GLY A 218 21.77 -19.32 -14.03
C GLY A 218 21.69 -18.03 -14.83
N ARG A 219 22.85 -17.44 -15.07
CA ARG A 219 23.08 -16.29 -15.96
C ARG A 219 22.48 -16.63 -17.33
N THR A 220 21.30 -16.10 -17.63
CA THR A 220 20.69 -16.15 -18.96
C THR A 220 21.45 -15.21 -19.88
N LEU A 221 22.52 -15.70 -20.47
CA LEU A 221 23.06 -15.16 -21.72
C LEU A 221 22.12 -15.57 -22.87
N GLY A 222 21.85 -14.61 -23.74
CA GLY A 222 20.84 -14.66 -24.79
C GLY A 222 20.88 -15.94 -25.64
N ARG A 223 19.67 -16.43 -25.92
CA ARG A 223 19.37 -17.48 -26.89
C ARG A 223 19.60 -16.94 -28.30
N GLY A 224 20.85 -17.02 -28.77
CA GLY A 224 21.22 -17.02 -30.18
C GLY A 224 21.54 -18.46 -30.58
N THR A 225 20.78 -19.00 -31.51
CA THR A 225 20.90 -20.34 -32.08
C THR A 225 22.29 -20.60 -32.66
N GLY A 226 22.93 -21.71 -32.25
CA GLY A 226 24.01 -22.32 -33.01
C GLY A 226 25.16 -22.85 -32.15
N ALA A 227 25.54 -24.09 -32.46
CA ALA A 227 26.87 -24.67 -32.24
C ALA A 227 27.16 -25.43 -30.93
N HIS A 228 26.98 -26.75 -31.05
CA HIS A 228 27.96 -27.80 -30.81
C HIS A 228 28.70 -27.81 -29.46
N THR A 229 28.23 -28.73 -28.62
CA THR A 229 28.94 -29.32 -27.48
C THR A 229 30.24 -29.98 -27.95
N SER A 230 31.39 -29.48 -27.48
CA SER A 230 32.56 -30.34 -27.26
C SER A 230 33.41 -29.83 -26.10
N SER A 231 33.61 -30.75 -25.17
CA SER A 231 34.27 -30.65 -23.88
C SER A 231 35.72 -30.14 -23.97
N GLY A 232 36.08 -29.24 -23.06
CA GLY A 232 37.42 -28.72 -22.90
C GLY A 232 38.45 -29.80 -22.54
N GLY A 233 39.41 -29.99 -23.44
CA GLY A 233 40.70 -30.64 -23.16
C GLY A 233 41.83 -29.61 -23.06
N PRO A 234 42.96 -29.94 -22.39
CA PRO A 234 43.96 -28.99 -21.92
C PRO A 234 45.06 -28.71 -22.97
N LEU A 235 44.67 -28.33 -24.19
CA LEU A 235 45.63 -28.02 -25.26
C LEU A 235 45.72 -26.51 -25.50
N PRO A 236 46.95 -25.95 -25.58
CA PRO A 236 47.15 -24.51 -25.79
C PRO A 236 46.67 -24.04 -27.18
N ASP A 237 46.13 -22.82 -27.21
CA ASP A 237 45.45 -22.22 -28.38
C ASP A 237 46.32 -22.05 -29.64
N SER A 238 47.65 -22.19 -29.52
CA SER A 238 48.60 -22.08 -30.64
C SER A 238 48.46 -23.19 -31.70
N TRP A 239 47.79 -24.30 -31.37
CA TRP A 239 47.52 -25.39 -32.32
C TRP A 239 46.21 -25.24 -33.10
N ARG A 240 45.37 -24.24 -32.76
CA ARG A 240 44.03 -24.06 -33.34
C ARG A 240 44.00 -23.15 -34.59
N THR A 241 45.13 -22.55 -34.96
CA THR A 241 45.20 -21.56 -36.07
C THR A 241 45.52 -22.16 -37.43
N ARG A 242 45.71 -23.47 -37.55
CA ARG A 242 45.83 -24.12 -38.87
C ARG A 242 44.44 -24.41 -39.43
N GLY A 243 43.95 -23.50 -40.28
CA GLY A 243 42.67 -23.62 -40.96
C GLY A 243 42.57 -24.89 -41.83
N PRO A 244 41.35 -25.46 -41.99
CA PRO A 244 41.17 -26.69 -42.74
C PRO A 244 41.45 -26.45 -44.23
N GLY A 245 42.37 -27.25 -44.79
CA GLY A 245 42.77 -27.19 -46.18
C GLY A 245 41.61 -27.49 -47.14
N GLN A 246 41.44 -26.62 -48.12
CA GLN A 246 40.48 -26.76 -49.21
C GLN A 246 40.95 -27.85 -50.17
N ARG A 247 40.12 -28.88 -50.42
CA ARG A 247 40.33 -29.82 -51.52
C ARG A 247 39.54 -29.33 -52.73
N LEU A 248 40.24 -29.12 -53.84
CA LEU A 248 39.64 -28.94 -55.15
C LEU A 248 39.32 -30.33 -55.72
N GLY A 249 38.06 -30.53 -56.08
CA GLY A 249 37.50 -31.72 -56.71
C GLY A 249 36.02 -31.49 -56.95
#